data_AF-A0A560ILF6-F1
#
_entry.id   AF-A0A560ILF6-F1
#
_cell.length_a   1.000
_cell.length_b   1.000
_cell.length_c   1.000
_cell.angle_alpha   90.00
_cell.angle_beta   90.00
_cell.angle_gamma   90.00
#
_symmetry.space_group_name_H-M   'P 1'
#
loop_
_entity.id
_entity.type
_entity.pdbx_description
1 polymer ?
#
loop_
_entity_poly.entity_id
_entity_poly.type
_entity_poly.pdbx_seq_one_letter_code
_entity_poly.pdbx_strand_id
1 'polypeptide(L)'
;MSRRRHAAYVAITLGALVASSSPAAADSGTGRVTHWAPSGIVSDQYESHPAFDPLTGDLYFVRSTPQFRGWRILYSHCTPSGWSSPQDAPFAGDGVEADPWFSPDGRSVWFISNRTTDGVHREDLDIWRVERGADGHWGQPVRLPSPINSTGYEWFPRLAPDGWLYFGSDRPGGFGKTDIWRARTDGQGGWTVENAGPALNGPNDEYEALPSPNGQRLILMAENGAGDVRTLYESHKTGNGWSPRRALGPDVNATGSEIGALFSPTGKTLMFARDLHGNESGEFFVWRGGLSAASAAEEAWPAACPAPQH
;
A
#
# COMPACT_ATOMS: atom_id res chain seq x y z
N MET A 1 15.69 24.93 -90.78
CA MET A 1 16.88 24.06 -90.84
C MET A 1 17.33 23.73 -89.43
N SER A 2 17.65 22.45 -89.21
CA SER A 2 18.40 21.86 -88.08
C SER A 2 17.74 21.77 -86.69
N ARG A 3 17.39 20.52 -86.36
CA ARG A 3 16.95 19.98 -85.08
C ARG A 3 18.07 20.09 -84.04
N ARG A 4 17.76 20.53 -82.82
CA ARG A 4 18.59 20.24 -81.63
C ARG A 4 17.83 19.32 -80.67
N ARG A 5 18.50 18.21 -80.37
CA ARG A 5 18.05 17.07 -79.59
C ARG A 5 17.91 17.48 -78.13
N HIS A 6 16.80 17.10 -77.50
CA HIS A 6 16.64 17.14 -76.05
C HIS A 6 17.52 16.04 -75.45
N ALA A 7 18.47 16.41 -74.59
CA ALA A 7 19.15 15.49 -73.70
C ALA A 7 18.31 15.38 -72.42
N ALA A 8 17.72 14.20 -72.20
CA ALA A 8 17.07 13.87 -70.94
C ALA A 8 18.14 13.65 -69.88
N TYR A 9 18.19 14.51 -68.86
CA TYR A 9 18.90 14.21 -67.63
C TYR A 9 18.06 13.23 -66.81
N VAL A 10 18.58 12.04 -66.59
CA VAL A 10 18.06 11.10 -65.58
C VAL A 10 18.46 11.66 -64.22
N ALA A 11 17.50 12.25 -63.50
CA ALA A 11 17.67 12.58 -62.10
C ALA A 11 17.60 11.26 -61.30
N ILE A 12 18.75 10.81 -60.80
CA ILE A 12 18.80 9.74 -59.79
C ILE A 12 18.35 10.38 -58.47
N THR A 13 17.06 10.26 -58.14
CA THR A 13 16.58 10.49 -56.79
C THR A 13 17.12 9.38 -55.88
N LEU A 14 18.15 9.68 -55.08
CA LEU A 14 18.48 8.89 -53.90
C LEU A 14 17.28 8.98 -52.95
N GLY A 15 16.44 7.94 -52.95
CA GLY A 15 15.46 7.74 -51.92
C GLY A 15 16.19 7.44 -50.61
N ALA A 16 16.31 8.45 -49.74
CA ALA A 16 16.69 8.19 -48.35
C ALA A 16 15.57 7.34 -47.73
N LEU A 17 15.86 6.07 -47.42
CA LEU A 17 15.00 5.29 -46.53
C LEU A 17 15.00 6.01 -45.19
N VAL A 18 13.96 6.78 -44.93
CA VAL A 18 13.60 7.13 -43.56
C VAL A 18 13.09 5.83 -42.95
N ALA A 19 13.95 5.15 -42.20
CA ALA A 19 13.52 4.09 -41.32
C ALA A 19 12.57 4.73 -40.31
N SER A 20 11.27 4.60 -40.57
CA SER A 20 10.24 4.82 -39.57
C SER A 20 10.46 3.76 -38.49
N SER A 21 11.23 4.08 -37.47
CA SER A 21 11.18 3.32 -36.23
C SER A 21 9.79 3.56 -35.66
N SER A 22 8.88 2.62 -35.91
CA SER A 22 7.72 2.46 -35.04
C SER A 22 8.23 2.52 -33.61
N PRO A 23 7.63 3.32 -32.71
CA PRO A 23 7.95 3.16 -31.30
C PRO A 23 7.73 1.68 -31.01
N ALA A 24 8.78 1.00 -30.55
CA ALA A 24 8.64 -0.32 -29.98
C ALA A 24 7.45 -0.24 -29.03
N ALA A 25 6.43 -1.07 -29.30
CA ALA A 25 5.34 -1.24 -28.37
C ALA A 25 5.98 -1.37 -26.99
N ALA A 26 5.63 -0.45 -26.09
CA ALA A 26 6.04 -0.55 -24.70
C ALA A 26 5.73 -1.97 -24.28
N ASP A 27 6.79 -2.71 -23.93
CA ASP A 27 6.66 -4.05 -23.37
C ASP A 27 5.63 -3.93 -22.26
N SER A 28 4.47 -4.56 -22.48
CA SER A 28 3.38 -4.57 -21.51
C SER A 28 3.85 -5.49 -20.41
N GLY A 29 4.67 -4.93 -19.52
CA GLY A 29 5.37 -5.65 -18.48
C GLY A 29 4.38 -6.47 -17.67
N THR A 30 4.33 -7.76 -17.97
CA THR A 30 3.49 -8.74 -17.28
C THR A 30 4.08 -8.94 -15.89
N GLY A 31 3.61 -8.12 -14.95
CA GLY A 31 3.97 -8.27 -13.55
C GLY A 31 3.21 -9.45 -12.99
N ARG A 32 3.89 -10.57 -12.72
CA ARG A 32 3.25 -11.74 -12.12
C ARG A 32 2.70 -11.38 -10.73
N VAL A 33 1.38 -11.40 -10.60
CA VAL A 33 0.70 -11.51 -9.30
C VAL A 33 0.66 -12.97 -8.91
N THR A 34 1.17 -13.29 -7.73
CA THR A 34 1.16 -14.65 -7.18
C THR A 34 0.33 -14.67 -5.91
N HIS A 35 -0.54 -15.66 -5.78
CA HIS A 35 -1.26 -15.94 -4.55
C HIS A 35 -0.27 -16.31 -3.43
N TRP A 36 -0.45 -15.72 -2.24
CA TRP A 36 0.32 -15.97 -1.03
C TRP A 36 -0.60 -16.30 0.15
N ALA A 37 -1.09 -17.53 0.22
CA ALA A 37 -1.87 -18.06 1.34
C ALA A 37 -1.09 -19.14 2.10
N PRO A 38 -0.15 -18.76 2.98
CA PRO A 38 0.57 -19.74 3.78
C PRO A 38 -0.38 -20.45 4.76
N SER A 39 -0.20 -21.76 4.92
CA SER A 39 -0.91 -22.54 5.93
C SER A 39 -0.64 -21.99 7.32
N GLY A 40 -1.68 -21.85 8.13
CA GLY A 40 -1.61 -21.23 9.45
C GLY A 40 -2.04 -19.77 9.46
N ILE A 41 -1.94 -19.05 8.32
CA ILE A 41 -2.49 -17.71 8.19
C ILE A 41 -3.88 -17.75 7.58
N VAL A 42 -4.04 -18.39 6.42
CA VAL A 42 -5.32 -18.42 5.70
C VAL A 42 -6.43 -19.11 6.51
N SER A 43 -7.64 -18.56 6.46
CA SER A 43 -8.82 -19.14 7.12
C SER A 43 -10.11 -18.97 6.30
N ASP A 44 -11.28 -19.25 6.91
CA ASP A 44 -12.59 -18.94 6.32
C ASP A 44 -13.04 -17.48 6.59
N GLN A 45 -12.22 -16.73 7.31
CA GLN A 45 -12.35 -15.30 7.55
C GLN A 45 -11.52 -14.52 6.51
N TYR A 46 -11.62 -13.20 6.53
CA TYR A 46 -10.82 -12.35 5.66
C TYR A 46 -9.55 -11.89 6.36
N GLU A 47 -8.40 -12.18 5.77
CA GLU A 47 -7.09 -11.62 6.13
C GLU A 47 -6.72 -10.43 5.23
N SER A 48 -6.25 -9.34 5.84
CA SER A 48 -5.90 -8.10 5.14
C SER A 48 -4.83 -7.31 5.88
N HIS A 49 -4.41 -6.18 5.31
CA HIS A 49 -3.52 -5.20 5.97
C HIS A 49 -2.28 -5.85 6.61
N PRO A 50 -1.46 -6.58 5.83
CA PRO A 50 -0.28 -7.24 6.36
C PRO A 50 0.76 -6.20 6.80
N ALA A 51 1.54 -6.56 7.81
CA ALA A 51 2.69 -5.82 8.26
C ALA A 51 3.72 -6.81 8.83
N PHE A 52 4.96 -6.73 8.37
CA PHE A 52 6.04 -7.55 8.92
C PHE A 52 6.79 -6.77 10.00
N ASP A 53 7.02 -7.42 11.13
CA ASP A 53 7.94 -6.93 12.15
C ASP A 53 9.37 -6.98 11.58
N PRO A 54 10.05 -5.84 11.39
CA PRO A 54 11.37 -5.81 10.76
C PRO A 54 12.47 -6.42 11.65
N LEU A 55 12.21 -6.65 12.94
CA LEU A 55 13.19 -7.24 13.87
C LEU A 55 13.06 -8.76 13.98
N THR A 56 11.84 -9.29 13.92
CA THR A 56 11.58 -10.73 14.13
C THR A 56 11.19 -11.46 12.85
N GLY A 57 10.67 -10.75 11.85
CA GLY A 57 10.04 -11.35 10.66
C GLY A 57 8.62 -11.87 10.90
N ASP A 58 8.05 -11.65 12.09
CA ASP A 58 6.67 -12.02 12.39
C ASP A 58 5.68 -11.25 11.50
N LEU A 59 4.60 -11.91 11.10
CA LEU A 59 3.52 -11.30 10.33
C LEU A 59 2.44 -10.83 11.30
N TYR A 60 2.13 -9.55 11.23
CA TYR A 60 0.92 -8.95 11.77
C TYR A 60 -0.06 -8.72 10.61
N PHE A 61 -1.34 -8.93 10.85
CA PHE A 61 -2.38 -8.76 9.83
C PHE A 61 -3.74 -8.52 10.48
N VAL A 62 -4.67 -7.96 9.71
CA VAL A 62 -6.05 -7.79 10.15
C VAL A 62 -6.86 -9.01 9.77
N ARG A 63 -7.62 -9.56 10.71
CA ARG A 63 -8.67 -10.55 10.45
C ARG A 63 -10.06 -9.96 10.69
N SER A 64 -11.01 -10.29 9.83
CA SER A 64 -12.42 -9.90 9.96
C SER A 64 -13.36 -10.96 9.41
N THR A 65 -14.64 -10.88 9.75
CA THR A 65 -15.68 -11.69 9.09
C THR A 65 -15.70 -11.45 7.58
N PRO A 66 -16.23 -12.37 6.75
CA PRO A 66 -16.44 -12.11 5.32
C PRO A 66 -17.31 -10.90 4.97
N GLN A 67 -18.06 -10.34 5.94
CA GLN A 67 -18.77 -9.06 5.80
C GLN A 67 -17.91 -7.84 6.17
N PHE A 68 -16.59 -8.02 6.30
CA PHE A 68 -15.59 -7.03 6.68
C PHE A 68 -15.89 -6.33 8.03
N ARG A 69 -16.30 -7.12 9.04
CA ARG A 69 -16.64 -6.66 10.39
C ARG A 69 -15.74 -7.30 11.45
N GLY A 70 -15.64 -6.62 12.60
CA GLY A 70 -14.92 -7.14 13.77
C GLY A 70 -13.40 -7.19 13.57
N TRP A 71 -12.83 -6.16 12.94
CA TRP A 71 -11.39 -6.09 12.67
C TRP A 71 -10.56 -6.30 13.93
N ARG A 72 -9.61 -7.24 13.84
CA ARG A 72 -8.61 -7.53 14.86
C ARG A 72 -7.24 -7.65 14.25
N ILE A 73 -6.25 -7.05 14.90
CA ILE A 73 -4.85 -7.25 14.54
C ILE A 73 -4.39 -8.54 15.20
N LEU A 74 -4.07 -9.53 14.38
CA LEU A 74 -3.48 -10.78 14.79
C LEU A 74 -1.99 -10.78 14.41
N TYR A 75 -1.22 -11.62 15.08
CA TYR A 75 0.16 -11.88 14.72
C TYR A 75 0.49 -13.38 14.70
N SER A 76 1.45 -13.75 13.87
CA SER A 76 1.93 -15.13 13.71
C SER A 76 3.44 -15.16 13.55
N HIS A 77 4.05 -16.20 14.13
CA HIS A 77 5.48 -16.42 14.08
C HIS A 77 5.89 -17.25 12.87
N CYS A 78 6.96 -16.85 12.20
CA CYS A 78 7.57 -17.65 11.15
C CYS A 78 8.52 -18.70 11.76
N THR A 79 8.05 -19.93 11.98
CA THR A 79 8.80 -20.99 12.64
C THR A 79 9.34 -22.02 11.65
N PRO A 80 10.25 -22.93 12.06
CA PRO A 80 10.66 -24.04 11.21
C PRO A 80 9.55 -24.97 10.71
N SER A 81 8.42 -25.02 11.41
CA SER A 81 7.21 -25.74 10.99
C SER A 81 6.26 -24.90 10.13
N GLY A 82 6.65 -23.69 9.73
CA GLY A 82 5.80 -22.72 9.04
C GLY A 82 5.24 -21.65 9.99
N TRP A 83 4.20 -20.95 9.54
CA TRP A 83 3.53 -19.92 10.33
C TRP A 83 2.77 -20.55 11.51
N SER A 84 2.93 -19.99 12.70
CA SER A 84 2.21 -20.44 13.89
C SER A 84 0.72 -20.10 13.81
N SER A 85 -0.12 -20.76 14.63
CA SER A 85 -1.50 -20.31 14.83
C SER A 85 -1.53 -18.83 15.22
N PRO A 86 -2.35 -17.99 14.57
CA PRO A 86 -2.42 -16.57 14.85
C PRO A 86 -2.95 -16.32 16.26
N GLN A 87 -2.41 -15.29 16.91
CA GLN A 87 -2.83 -14.82 18.22
C GLN A 87 -3.17 -13.33 18.13
N ASP A 88 -4.00 -12.83 19.04
CA ASP A 88 -4.20 -11.38 19.16
C ASP A 88 -2.86 -10.67 19.35
N ALA A 89 -2.69 -9.53 18.69
CA ALA A 89 -1.50 -8.71 18.90
C ALA A 89 -1.34 -8.40 20.40
N PRO A 90 -0.11 -8.37 20.95
CA PRO A 90 0.07 -8.18 22.40
C PRO A 90 -0.41 -6.80 22.92
N PHE A 91 -0.66 -5.85 22.02
CA PHE A 91 -1.18 -4.50 22.31
C PHE A 91 -2.68 -4.34 22.01
N ALA A 92 -3.37 -5.45 21.74
CA ALA A 92 -4.75 -5.44 21.33
C ALA A 92 -5.69 -4.91 22.42
N GLY A 93 -6.70 -4.12 22.02
CA GLY A 93 -7.62 -3.43 22.93
C GLY A 93 -9.02 -4.05 23.02
N ASP A 94 -9.93 -3.35 23.70
CA ASP A 94 -11.35 -3.68 23.86
C ASP A 94 -12.25 -3.26 22.68
N GLY A 95 -11.68 -2.54 21.71
CA GLY A 95 -12.36 -2.13 20.47
C GLY A 95 -11.97 -2.98 19.26
N VAL A 96 -12.41 -2.52 18.08
CA VAL A 96 -11.86 -2.97 16.80
C VAL A 96 -10.54 -2.26 16.53
N GLU A 97 -9.69 -2.91 15.75
CA GLU A 97 -8.38 -2.37 15.38
C GLU A 97 -7.91 -2.91 14.04
N ALA A 98 -7.22 -2.07 13.29
CA ALA A 98 -6.77 -2.37 11.95
C ALA A 98 -5.48 -1.64 11.58
N ASP A 99 -5.02 -1.87 10.35
CA ASP A 99 -3.97 -1.12 9.68
C ASP A 99 -2.62 -1.07 10.40
N PRO A 100 -2.09 -2.20 10.91
CA PRO A 100 -0.80 -2.20 11.57
C PRO A 100 0.29 -1.70 10.61
N TRP A 101 1.22 -0.92 11.15
CA TRP A 101 2.40 -0.43 10.45
C TRP A 101 3.58 -0.39 11.39
N PHE A 102 4.67 -1.06 11.02
CA PHE A 102 5.92 -0.98 11.78
C PHE A 102 6.77 0.19 11.31
N SER A 103 7.35 0.93 12.27
CA SER A 103 8.47 1.81 11.93
C SER A 103 9.64 1.00 11.36
N PRO A 104 10.45 1.55 10.45
CA PRO A 104 11.55 0.81 9.80
C PRO A 104 12.57 0.21 10.79
N ASP A 105 12.69 0.79 11.97
CA ASP A 105 13.56 0.33 13.05
C ASP A 105 12.89 -0.67 14.02
N GLY A 106 11.62 -1.02 13.77
CA GLY A 106 10.82 -1.96 14.57
C GLY A 106 10.52 -1.50 16.00
N ARG A 107 10.79 -0.23 16.32
CA ARG A 107 10.58 0.33 17.66
C ARG A 107 9.15 0.73 17.93
N SER A 108 8.33 0.93 16.91
CA SER A 108 6.93 1.30 17.09
C SER A 108 6.00 0.63 16.08
N VAL A 109 4.76 0.42 16.51
CA VAL A 109 3.65 0.05 15.64
C VAL A 109 2.62 1.18 15.67
N TRP A 110 2.19 1.61 14.49
CA TRP A 110 1.09 2.53 14.27
C TRP A 110 -0.09 1.72 13.75
N PHE A 111 -1.30 2.06 14.18
CA PHE A 111 -2.51 1.33 13.82
C PHE A 111 -3.73 2.21 14.10
N ILE A 112 -4.92 1.76 13.68
CA ILE A 112 -6.17 2.45 14.01
C ILE A 112 -7.00 1.65 14.99
N SER A 113 -7.75 2.31 15.86
CA SER A 113 -8.66 1.65 16.79
C SER A 113 -9.70 2.60 17.37
N ASN A 114 -10.88 2.06 17.66
CA ASN A 114 -11.93 2.74 18.42
C ASN A 114 -11.95 2.31 19.91
N ARG A 115 -10.84 1.72 20.39
CA ARG A 115 -10.66 1.31 21.79
C ARG A 115 -11.03 2.42 22.77
N THR A 116 -11.51 2.03 23.94
CA THR A 116 -11.93 2.96 25.00
C THR A 116 -10.77 3.85 25.45
N THR A 117 -11.00 5.16 25.54
CA THR A 117 -10.05 6.08 26.21
C THR A 117 -10.77 6.86 27.28
N ASP A 118 -10.12 7.05 28.42
CA ASP A 118 -10.66 7.85 29.54
C ASP A 118 -12.05 7.38 30.00
N GLY A 119 -12.34 6.08 29.85
CA GLY A 119 -13.63 5.47 30.15
C GLY A 119 -14.72 5.70 29.10
N VAL A 120 -14.40 6.33 27.96
CA VAL A 120 -15.32 6.61 26.85
C VAL A 120 -14.97 5.73 25.66
N HIS A 121 -15.93 4.91 25.24
CA HIS A 121 -15.86 4.20 23.96
C HIS A 121 -16.28 5.15 22.84
N ARG A 122 -15.47 5.21 21.78
CA ARG A 122 -15.69 6.08 20.63
C ARG A 122 -16.21 5.26 19.44
N GLU A 123 -17.02 5.87 18.60
CA GLU A 123 -17.51 5.22 17.37
C GLU A 123 -16.52 5.40 16.21
N ASP A 124 -15.75 6.49 16.23
CA ASP A 124 -14.70 6.82 15.28
C ASP A 124 -13.42 6.00 15.51
N LEU A 125 -12.70 5.74 14.42
CA LEU A 125 -11.38 5.12 14.44
C LEU A 125 -10.33 6.21 14.55
N ASP A 126 -9.52 6.12 15.59
CA ASP A 126 -8.39 7.02 15.80
C ASP A 126 -7.09 6.34 15.42
N ILE A 127 -6.06 7.13 15.09
CA ILE A 127 -4.67 6.66 14.97
C ILE A 127 -4.07 6.50 16.37
N TRP A 128 -3.42 5.36 16.58
CA TRP A 128 -2.69 4.97 17.78
C TRP A 128 -1.25 4.60 17.45
N ARG A 129 -0.38 4.72 18.45
CA ARG A 129 1.01 4.23 18.40
C ARG A 129 1.35 3.45 19.66
N VAL A 130 2.06 2.35 19.52
CA VAL A 130 2.67 1.62 20.63
C VAL A 130 4.17 1.52 20.43
N GLU A 131 4.93 1.71 21.50
CA GLU A 131 6.39 1.57 21.50
C GLU A 131 6.81 0.20 22.00
N ARG A 132 7.90 -0.31 21.46
CA ARG A 132 8.60 -1.48 21.98
C ARG A 132 9.56 -1.06 23.10
N GLY A 133 9.43 -1.70 24.25
CA GLY A 133 10.36 -1.56 25.37
C GLY A 133 11.74 -2.14 25.04
N ALA A 134 12.73 -1.78 25.86
CA ALA A 134 14.09 -2.32 25.74
C ALA A 134 14.17 -3.83 26.01
N ASP A 135 13.16 -4.39 26.66
CA ASP A 135 12.98 -5.83 26.92
C ASP A 135 12.30 -6.57 25.76
N GLY A 136 11.94 -5.86 24.68
CA GLY A 136 11.31 -6.42 23.50
C GLY A 136 9.77 -6.49 23.56
N HIS A 137 9.17 -6.21 24.71
CA HIS A 137 7.71 -6.23 24.87
C HIS A 137 7.06 -4.93 24.38
N TRP A 138 5.81 -5.00 23.93
CA TRP A 138 5.03 -3.83 23.58
C TRP A 138 4.55 -3.12 24.85
N GLY A 139 4.68 -1.79 24.86
CA GLY A 139 4.16 -0.93 25.92
C GLY A 139 2.65 -0.72 25.82
N GLN A 140 2.16 0.28 26.56
CA GLN A 140 0.77 0.72 26.45
C GLN A 140 0.57 1.57 25.19
N PRO A 141 -0.42 1.28 24.35
CA PRO A 141 -0.70 2.11 23.18
C PRO A 141 -1.18 3.51 23.58
N VAL A 142 -0.74 4.50 22.82
CA VAL A 142 -1.03 5.91 23.02
C VAL A 142 -1.83 6.43 21.83
N ARG A 143 -2.99 7.05 22.11
CA ARG A 143 -3.80 7.74 21.11
C ARG A 143 -3.06 8.98 20.64
N LEU A 144 -2.97 9.19 19.33
CA LEU A 144 -2.34 10.40 18.81
C LEU A 144 -3.20 11.63 19.11
N PRO A 145 -2.58 12.80 19.34
CA PRO A 145 -3.33 14.00 19.68
C PRO A 145 -3.99 14.63 18.45
N SER A 146 -4.93 15.53 18.69
CA SER A 146 -5.34 16.52 17.69
C SER A 146 -4.11 17.39 17.30
N PRO A 147 -3.96 17.81 16.03
CA PRO A 147 -4.89 17.62 14.91
C PRO A 147 -4.72 16.33 14.09
N ILE A 148 -3.84 15.39 14.48
CA ILE A 148 -3.70 14.13 13.74
C ILE A 148 -5.01 13.36 13.77
N ASN A 149 -5.54 13.12 14.96
CA ASN A 149 -6.89 12.57 15.10
C ASN A 149 -7.90 13.72 15.10
N SER A 150 -8.97 13.56 14.33
CA SER A 150 -10.00 14.58 14.15
C SER A 150 -11.29 14.20 14.88
N THR A 151 -12.42 14.75 14.45
CA THR A 151 -13.76 14.27 14.84
C THR A 151 -14.34 13.30 13.82
N GLY A 152 -13.62 13.05 12.72
CA GLY A 152 -13.92 12.06 11.72
C GLY A 152 -13.15 10.77 12.00
N TYR A 153 -13.28 9.82 11.08
CA TYR A 153 -12.52 8.59 11.08
C TYR A 153 -11.14 8.83 10.47
N GLU A 154 -10.15 8.10 10.98
CA GLU A 154 -8.83 8.00 10.38
C GLU A 154 -8.49 6.55 10.00
N TRP A 155 -7.87 6.39 8.84
CA TRP A 155 -7.50 5.10 8.27
C TRP A 155 -6.05 5.06 7.83
N PHE A 156 -5.47 3.87 7.87
CA PHE A 156 -4.24 3.49 7.20
C PHE A 156 -3.03 4.42 7.43
N PRO A 157 -2.60 4.62 8.69
CA PRO A 157 -1.46 5.47 9.02
C PRO A 157 -0.15 4.87 8.47
N ARG A 158 0.54 5.62 7.60
CA ARG A 158 1.83 5.25 7.00
C ARG A 158 2.84 6.40 7.07
N LEU A 159 3.93 6.22 7.81
CA LEU A 159 4.99 7.23 7.87
C LEU A 159 5.92 7.11 6.66
N ALA A 160 6.06 8.21 5.93
CA ALA A 160 6.99 8.35 4.82
C ALA A 160 8.41 8.68 5.30
N PRO A 161 9.45 8.36 4.49
CA PRO A 161 10.85 8.67 4.83
C PRO A 161 11.16 10.16 4.99
N ASP A 162 10.32 11.05 4.46
CA ASP A 162 10.46 12.50 4.58
C ASP A 162 9.78 13.08 5.84
N GLY A 163 9.30 12.21 6.73
CA GLY A 163 8.72 12.58 8.02
C GLY A 163 7.22 12.91 7.97
N TRP A 164 6.57 12.77 6.81
CA TRP A 164 5.12 12.89 6.70
C TRP A 164 4.42 11.59 7.06
N LEU A 165 3.43 11.65 7.96
CA LEU A 165 2.48 10.58 8.21
C LEU A 165 1.30 10.74 7.26
N TYR A 166 1.09 9.82 6.33
CA TYR A 166 -0.08 9.77 5.45
C TYR A 166 -1.19 8.92 6.07
N PHE A 167 -2.44 9.30 5.87
CA PHE A 167 -3.62 8.57 6.35
C PHE A 167 -4.87 9.03 5.58
N GLY A 168 -5.87 8.16 5.46
CA GLY A 168 -7.20 8.53 4.97
C GLY A 168 -8.02 9.18 6.09
N SER A 169 -8.88 10.14 5.77
CA SER A 169 -9.82 10.71 6.73
C SER A 169 -11.00 11.41 6.05
N ASP A 170 -12.18 11.31 6.67
CA ASP A 170 -13.41 12.00 6.28
C ASP A 170 -13.57 13.37 6.98
N ARG A 171 -12.48 13.88 7.56
CA ARG A 171 -12.47 15.20 8.19
C ARG A 171 -12.87 16.32 7.22
N PRO A 172 -13.48 17.42 7.71
CA PRO A 172 -13.86 18.55 6.87
C PRO A 172 -12.67 19.22 6.17
N GLY A 173 -12.91 19.76 4.97
CA GLY A 173 -11.92 20.52 4.18
C GLY A 173 -11.27 19.72 3.04
N GLY A 174 -11.78 18.52 2.75
CA GLY A 174 -11.37 17.65 1.67
C GLY A 174 -11.96 17.98 0.28
N PHE A 175 -11.67 17.14 -0.71
CA PHE A 175 -12.21 17.21 -2.06
C PHE A 175 -13.40 16.28 -2.27
N GLY A 176 -13.50 15.22 -1.46
CA GLY A 176 -14.48 14.16 -1.60
C GLY A 176 -15.16 13.83 -0.27
N LYS A 177 -15.47 12.55 -0.08
CA LYS A 177 -16.04 12.02 1.16
C LYS A 177 -14.92 11.70 2.16
N THR A 178 -14.09 10.72 1.79
CA THR A 178 -12.81 10.41 2.44
C THR A 178 -11.68 10.86 1.53
N ASP A 179 -10.69 11.54 2.09
CA ASP A 179 -9.52 12.03 1.35
C ASP A 179 -8.23 11.51 1.98
N ILE A 180 -7.12 11.55 1.22
CA ILE A 180 -5.78 11.40 1.79
C ILE A 180 -5.33 12.72 2.43
N TRP A 181 -4.94 12.61 3.69
CA TRP A 181 -4.34 13.66 4.47
C TRP A 181 -2.91 13.29 4.85
N ARG A 182 -2.14 14.30 5.27
CA ARG A 182 -0.80 14.07 5.81
C ARG A 182 -0.50 14.99 6.99
N ALA A 183 0.22 14.45 7.96
CA ALA A 183 0.67 15.15 9.15
C ALA A 183 2.20 15.16 9.26
N ARG A 184 2.77 16.21 9.83
CA ARG A 184 4.17 16.23 10.29
C ARG A 184 4.29 17.02 11.58
N THR A 185 5.35 16.78 12.33
CA THR A 185 5.65 17.61 13.50
C THR A 185 6.01 19.03 13.07
N ASP A 186 5.59 20.02 13.86
CA ASP A 186 5.99 21.42 13.71
C ASP A 186 7.39 21.71 14.31
N GLY A 187 8.03 20.71 14.92
CA GLY A 187 9.33 20.84 15.59
C GLY A 187 9.27 21.42 17.01
N GLN A 188 8.07 21.80 17.49
CA GLN A 188 7.81 22.32 18.84
C GLN A 188 6.96 21.35 19.69
N GLY A 189 6.80 20.11 19.21
CA GLY A 189 5.99 19.07 19.86
C GLY A 189 4.53 19.05 19.41
N GLY A 190 4.13 19.94 18.50
CA GLY A 190 2.83 19.91 17.83
C GLY A 190 2.87 19.23 16.47
N TRP A 191 1.70 19.16 15.82
CA TRP A 191 1.51 18.58 14.50
C TRP A 191 0.79 19.56 13.59
N THR A 192 1.22 19.63 12.34
CA THR A 192 0.47 20.28 11.26
C THR A 192 -0.14 19.21 10.37
N VAL A 193 -1.42 19.35 10.04
CA VAL A 193 -2.12 18.46 9.12
C VAL A 193 -2.61 19.24 7.91
N GLU A 194 -2.46 18.65 6.73
CA GLU A 194 -2.95 19.20 5.47
C GLU A 194 -3.52 18.09 4.58
N ASN A 195 -4.48 18.46 3.72
CA ASN A 195 -4.97 17.58 2.68
C ASN A 195 -3.84 17.35 1.66
N ALA A 196 -3.67 16.12 1.17
CA ALA A 196 -2.55 15.76 0.29
C ALA A 196 -2.68 16.31 -1.14
N GLY A 197 -3.79 16.97 -1.45
CA GLY A 197 -3.99 17.77 -2.65
C GLY A 197 -4.61 16.99 -3.82
N PRO A 198 -5.01 17.71 -4.88
CA PRO A 198 -5.84 17.18 -5.96
C PRO A 198 -5.11 16.21 -6.91
N ALA A 199 -3.79 16.04 -6.71
CA ALA A 199 -3.03 15.01 -7.43
C ALA A 199 -3.33 13.61 -6.90
N LEU A 200 -3.61 13.51 -5.59
CA LEU A 200 -3.93 12.26 -4.90
C LEU A 200 -5.41 12.13 -4.59
N ASN A 201 -6.14 13.24 -4.47
CA ASN A 201 -7.54 13.27 -4.05
C ASN A 201 -8.50 13.69 -5.16
N GLY A 202 -9.73 13.20 -5.09
CA GLY A 202 -10.80 13.42 -6.06
C GLY A 202 -12.17 13.62 -5.39
N PRO A 203 -13.27 13.53 -6.16
CA PRO A 203 -14.62 13.72 -5.62
C PRO A 203 -15.20 12.48 -4.90
N ASN A 204 -14.51 11.34 -4.95
CA ASN A 204 -14.98 10.07 -4.38
C ASN A 204 -14.21 9.76 -3.09
N ASP A 205 -14.22 8.49 -2.65
CA ASP A 205 -13.44 8.08 -1.49
C ASP A 205 -12.00 7.68 -1.84
N GLU A 206 -11.05 8.20 -1.07
CA GLU A 206 -9.64 7.81 -1.02
C GLU A 206 -9.25 7.42 0.41
N TYR A 207 -8.81 6.17 0.62
CA TYR A 207 -8.67 5.60 1.96
C TYR A 207 -7.21 5.33 2.36
N GLU A 208 -6.48 4.56 1.55
CA GLU A 208 -5.18 4.02 1.95
C GLU A 208 -4.06 4.67 1.13
N ALA A 209 -3.13 5.37 1.76
CA ALA A 209 -1.93 5.88 1.12
C ALA A 209 -0.67 5.20 1.67
N LEU A 210 0.08 4.54 0.78
CA LEU A 210 1.31 3.81 1.10
C LEU A 210 2.51 4.43 0.37
N PRO A 211 3.29 5.30 1.03
CA PRO A 211 4.56 5.77 0.52
C PRO A 211 5.57 4.61 0.38
N SER A 212 6.38 4.63 -0.68
CA SER A 212 7.47 3.67 -0.86
C SER A 212 8.62 3.92 0.13
N PRO A 213 9.45 2.90 0.44
CA PRO A 213 10.61 3.06 1.34
C PRO A 213 11.61 4.15 0.92
N ASN A 214 11.70 4.47 -0.37
CA ASN A 214 12.54 5.56 -0.89
C ASN A 214 11.80 6.90 -1.04
N GLY A 215 10.51 6.96 -0.72
CA GLY A 215 9.66 8.14 -0.79
C GLY A 215 9.38 8.67 -2.20
N GLN A 216 9.70 7.91 -3.26
CA GLN A 216 9.53 8.34 -4.65
C GLN A 216 8.24 7.86 -5.30
N ARG A 217 7.57 6.86 -4.71
CA ARG A 217 6.30 6.30 -5.16
C ARG A 217 5.29 6.33 -4.02
N LEU A 218 4.02 6.40 -4.36
CA LEU A 218 2.91 6.24 -3.43
C LEU A 218 1.88 5.32 -4.09
N ILE A 219 1.52 4.24 -3.41
CA ILE A 219 0.35 3.43 -3.76
C ILE A 219 -0.85 3.98 -3.00
N LEU A 220 -1.99 4.07 -3.68
CA LEU A 220 -3.21 4.66 -3.15
C LEU A 220 -4.40 3.74 -3.42
N MET A 221 -5.20 3.42 -2.42
CA MET A 221 -6.53 2.83 -2.63
C MET A 221 -7.60 3.92 -2.75
N ALA A 222 -8.34 3.91 -3.85
CA ALA A 222 -9.43 4.86 -4.11
C ALA A 222 -10.61 4.21 -4.83
N GLU A 223 -11.80 4.79 -4.69
CA GLU A 223 -12.95 4.46 -5.51
C GLU A 223 -12.72 4.86 -6.97
N ASN A 224 -12.98 3.92 -7.89
CA ASN A 224 -12.82 4.15 -9.33
C ASN A 224 -14.07 4.79 -9.99
N GLY A 225 -15.08 5.15 -9.21
CA GLY A 225 -16.34 5.73 -9.69
C GLY A 225 -17.33 4.72 -10.28
N ALA A 226 -16.98 3.43 -10.31
CA ALA A 226 -17.84 2.34 -10.76
C ALA A 226 -18.32 1.49 -9.57
N GLY A 227 -19.29 2.02 -8.83
CA GLY A 227 -19.83 1.35 -7.64
C GLY A 227 -18.85 1.31 -6.48
N ASP A 228 -18.94 0.28 -5.64
CA ASP A 228 -18.18 0.14 -4.39
C ASP A 228 -16.81 -0.55 -4.58
N VAL A 229 -16.22 -0.44 -5.78
CA VAL A 229 -14.95 -1.10 -6.13
C VAL A 229 -13.77 -0.22 -5.72
N ARG A 230 -12.87 -0.77 -4.90
CA ARG A 230 -11.63 -0.11 -4.48
C ARG A 230 -10.48 -0.54 -5.38
N THR A 231 -9.82 0.43 -6.00
CA THR A 231 -8.76 0.22 -6.99
C THR A 231 -7.44 0.77 -6.45
N LEU A 232 -6.34 0.05 -6.70
CA LEU A 232 -5.00 0.55 -6.41
C LEU A 232 -4.47 1.43 -7.54
N TYR A 233 -4.05 2.63 -7.17
CA TYR A 233 -3.41 3.61 -8.01
C TYR A 233 -1.95 3.79 -7.58
N GLU A 234 -1.12 4.31 -8.49
CA GLU A 234 0.21 4.79 -8.17
C GLU A 234 0.37 6.28 -8.50
N SER A 235 1.22 6.94 -7.72
CA SER A 235 1.69 8.31 -7.95
C SER A 235 3.20 8.39 -7.71
N HIS A 236 3.85 9.34 -8.36
CA HIS A 236 5.29 9.57 -8.27
C HIS A 236 5.61 10.94 -7.68
N LYS A 237 6.64 10.99 -6.85
CA LYS A 237 7.13 12.26 -6.31
C LYS A 237 7.82 13.05 -7.41
N THR A 238 7.50 14.33 -7.49
CA THR A 238 8.04 15.31 -8.44
C THR A 238 8.61 16.52 -7.69
N GLY A 239 9.25 17.45 -8.40
CA GLY A 239 9.70 18.72 -7.80
C GLY A 239 8.57 19.59 -7.25
N ASN A 240 7.33 19.37 -7.70
CA ASN A 240 6.14 20.14 -7.31
C ASN A 240 5.16 19.35 -6.44
N GLY A 241 5.59 18.24 -5.83
CA GLY A 241 4.72 17.34 -5.06
C GLY A 241 4.41 16.05 -5.81
N TRP A 242 3.28 15.41 -5.51
CA TRP A 242 2.87 14.15 -6.15
C TRP A 242 2.32 14.37 -7.56
N SER A 243 2.59 13.45 -8.49
CA SER A 243 1.94 13.42 -9.80
C SER A 243 0.47 13.02 -9.67
N PRO A 244 -0.40 13.33 -10.66
CA PRO A 244 -1.73 12.73 -10.72
C PRO A 244 -1.66 11.21 -10.64
N ARG A 245 -2.49 10.62 -9.77
CA ARG A 245 -2.57 9.16 -9.58
C ARG A 245 -3.00 8.44 -10.87
N ARG A 246 -2.49 7.23 -11.11
CA ARG A 246 -2.83 6.37 -12.25
C ARG A 246 -3.14 4.97 -11.76
N ALA A 247 -4.23 4.37 -12.25
CA ALA A 247 -4.59 3.01 -11.84
C ALA A 247 -3.47 2.04 -12.22
N LEU A 248 -3.15 1.11 -11.32
CA LEU A 248 -2.32 -0.04 -11.66
C LEU A 248 -3.03 -0.90 -12.71
N GLY A 249 -2.25 -1.68 -13.46
CA GLY A 249 -2.77 -2.52 -14.53
C GLY A 249 -3.70 -3.64 -14.03
N PRO A 250 -4.40 -4.33 -14.96
CA PRO A 250 -5.36 -5.39 -14.63
C PRO A 250 -4.74 -6.61 -13.93
N ASP A 251 -3.41 -6.76 -13.99
CA ASP A 251 -2.70 -7.79 -13.21
C ASP A 251 -2.93 -7.57 -11.70
N VAL A 252 -2.89 -6.31 -11.26
CA VAL A 252 -3.10 -5.92 -9.86
C VAL A 252 -4.58 -5.68 -9.59
N ASN A 253 -5.21 -4.81 -10.38
CA ASN A 253 -6.62 -4.44 -10.22
C ASN A 253 -7.51 -5.46 -10.94
N ALA A 254 -7.80 -6.57 -10.25
CA ALA A 254 -8.60 -7.66 -10.79
C ALA A 254 -10.11 -7.38 -10.59
N THR A 255 -10.95 -8.41 -10.73
CA THR A 255 -12.39 -8.28 -10.45
C THR A 255 -12.63 -8.28 -8.95
N GLY A 256 -12.74 -7.10 -8.34
CA GLY A 256 -12.96 -6.97 -6.90
C GLY A 256 -12.30 -5.72 -6.34
N SER A 257 -12.12 -5.70 -5.02
CA SER A 257 -11.41 -4.63 -4.31
C SER A 257 -10.03 -5.09 -3.85
N GLU A 258 -9.00 -4.29 -4.09
CA GLU A 258 -7.66 -4.50 -3.55
C GLU A 258 -7.43 -3.58 -2.34
N ILE A 259 -7.05 -4.16 -1.20
CA ILE A 259 -6.95 -3.46 0.09
C ILE A 259 -5.66 -3.80 0.83
N GLY A 260 -5.31 -2.98 1.81
CA GLY A 260 -4.26 -3.26 2.76
C GLY A 260 -2.88 -3.42 2.13
N ALA A 261 -2.49 -2.53 1.21
CA ALA A 261 -1.23 -2.70 0.48
C ALA A 261 0.02 -2.55 1.39
N LEU A 262 1.08 -3.30 1.10
CA LEU A 262 2.38 -3.26 1.77
C LEU A 262 3.52 -3.42 0.78
N PHE A 263 4.50 -2.52 0.83
CA PHE A 263 5.74 -2.67 0.08
C PHE A 263 6.67 -3.65 0.78
N SER A 264 7.42 -4.42 -0.01
CA SER A 264 8.65 -5.05 0.47
C SER A 264 9.62 -3.99 1.03
N PRO A 265 10.57 -4.36 1.90
CA PRO A 265 11.57 -3.41 2.43
C PRO A 265 12.36 -2.67 1.34
N THR A 266 12.52 -3.28 0.16
CA THR A 266 13.22 -2.64 -0.97
C THR A 266 12.31 -1.73 -1.81
N GLY A 267 10.98 -1.81 -1.63
CA GLY A 267 9.99 -1.08 -2.40
C GLY A 267 9.73 -1.61 -3.82
N LYS A 268 10.30 -2.76 -4.16
CA LYS A 268 10.21 -3.36 -5.50
C LYS A 268 9.01 -4.30 -5.67
N THR A 269 8.57 -4.93 -4.58
CA THR A 269 7.43 -5.85 -4.56
C THR A 269 6.30 -5.27 -3.72
N LEU A 270 5.05 -5.57 -4.08
CA LEU A 270 3.85 -5.14 -3.37
C LEU A 270 3.06 -6.38 -2.91
N MET A 271 2.70 -6.44 -1.64
CA MET A 271 1.67 -7.34 -1.13
C MET A 271 0.38 -6.57 -0.91
N PHE A 272 -0.77 -7.21 -1.12
CA PHE A 272 -2.09 -6.65 -0.83
C PHE A 272 -3.08 -7.79 -0.64
N ALA A 273 -4.23 -7.53 -0.03
CA ALA A 273 -5.34 -8.47 0.02
C ALA A 273 -6.36 -8.15 -1.07
N ARG A 274 -7.12 -9.16 -1.49
CA ARG A 274 -8.23 -8.99 -2.44
C ARG A 274 -9.56 -9.38 -1.81
N ASP A 275 -10.60 -8.60 -2.04
CA ASP A 275 -11.99 -9.03 -1.93
C ASP A 275 -12.53 -9.28 -3.34
N LEU A 276 -12.56 -10.55 -3.75
CA LEU A 276 -13.03 -10.98 -5.07
C LEU A 276 -14.53 -11.31 -5.08
N HIS A 277 -15.23 -11.11 -3.96
CA HIS A 277 -16.60 -11.59 -3.75
C HIS A 277 -16.78 -13.10 -4.03
N GLY A 278 -15.73 -13.88 -3.73
CA GLY A 278 -15.64 -15.32 -3.96
C GLY A 278 -14.71 -16.04 -2.99
N ASN A 279 -14.35 -17.30 -3.31
CA ASN A 279 -13.64 -18.21 -2.40
C ASN A 279 -12.24 -17.74 -1.97
N GLU A 280 -11.59 -16.86 -2.74
CA GLU A 280 -10.24 -16.33 -2.47
C GLU A 280 -10.27 -14.91 -1.87
N SER A 281 -11.43 -14.48 -1.36
CA SER A 281 -11.57 -13.15 -0.75
C SER A 281 -10.95 -13.15 0.64
N GLY A 282 -10.19 -12.10 0.95
CA GLY A 282 -9.45 -12.00 2.19
C GLY A 282 -8.17 -12.84 2.21
N GLU A 283 -7.60 -13.15 1.05
CA GLU A 283 -6.27 -13.75 0.93
C GLU A 283 -5.26 -12.74 0.39
N PHE A 284 -3.97 -12.98 0.66
CA PHE A 284 -2.89 -12.08 0.24
C PHE A 284 -2.34 -12.46 -1.14
N PHE A 285 -1.99 -11.45 -1.91
CA PHE A 285 -1.39 -11.55 -3.22
C PHE A 285 -0.12 -10.73 -3.26
N VAL A 286 0.85 -11.17 -4.06
CA VAL A 286 2.16 -10.52 -4.20
C VAL A 286 2.40 -10.17 -5.66
N TRP A 287 2.51 -8.88 -5.94
CA TRP A 287 2.84 -8.33 -7.26
C TRP A 287 4.31 -7.95 -7.35
N ARG A 288 5.00 -8.49 -8.35
CA ARG A 288 6.43 -8.24 -8.64
C ARG A 288 6.61 -7.45 -9.93
N GLY A 289 5.72 -6.50 -10.19
CA GLY A 289 5.68 -5.74 -11.44
C GLY A 289 6.99 -5.01 -11.75
N GLY A 290 7.47 -5.17 -12.99
CA GLY A 290 8.70 -4.54 -13.45
C GLY A 290 10.00 -5.24 -13.04
N LEU A 291 9.94 -6.35 -12.28
CA LEU A 291 11.12 -7.17 -11.97
C LEU A 291 11.32 -8.29 -12.98
N SER A 292 12.58 -8.55 -13.35
CA SER A 292 12.94 -9.79 -14.02
C SER A 292 12.74 -10.99 -13.07
N ALA A 293 12.59 -12.21 -13.62
CA ALA A 293 12.48 -13.42 -12.80
C ALA A 293 13.69 -13.60 -11.86
N ALA A 294 14.90 -13.24 -12.32
CA ALA A 294 16.12 -13.28 -11.51
C ALA A 294 16.04 -12.25 -10.37
N SER A 295 15.68 -11.00 -10.66
CA SER A 295 15.57 -9.95 -9.64
C SER A 295 14.46 -10.22 -8.62
N ALA A 296 13.36 -10.85 -9.05
CA ALA A 296 12.30 -11.32 -8.17
C ALA A 296 12.77 -12.44 -7.24
N ALA A 297 13.56 -13.39 -7.75
CA ALA A 297 14.15 -14.47 -6.95
C ALA A 297 15.21 -13.95 -5.97
N GLU A 298 15.99 -12.95 -6.37
CA GLU A 298 16.99 -12.29 -5.52
C GLU A 298 16.37 -11.54 -4.35
N GLU A 299 15.21 -10.90 -4.54
CA GLU A 299 14.52 -10.22 -3.45
C GLU A 299 13.94 -11.19 -2.42
N ALA A 300 13.48 -12.37 -2.87
CA ALA A 300 12.96 -13.44 -2.02
C ALA A 300 11.94 -12.97 -0.95
N TRP A 301 11.05 -12.04 -1.33
CA TRP A 301 10.03 -11.48 -0.43
C TRP A 301 8.60 -11.89 -0.87
N PRO A 302 7.70 -12.25 0.07
CA PRO A 302 7.90 -12.38 1.51
C PRO A 302 8.91 -13.46 1.87
N ALA A 303 9.65 -13.26 2.97
CA ALA A 303 10.65 -14.23 3.39
C ALA A 303 9.99 -15.57 3.73
N ALA A 304 10.63 -16.67 3.34
CA ALA A 304 10.23 -18.01 3.77
C ALA A 304 10.59 -18.19 5.25
N CYS A 305 9.79 -18.99 5.98
CA CYS A 305 10.16 -19.35 7.33
C CYS A 305 11.48 -20.14 7.37
N PRO A 306 12.26 -20.01 8.45
CA PRO A 306 13.54 -20.70 8.58
C PRO A 306 13.38 -22.21 8.39
N ALA A 307 14.39 -22.89 7.88
CA ALA A 307 14.36 -24.35 7.80
C ALA A 307 14.58 -24.98 9.20
N PRO A 308 14.03 -26.18 9.47
CA PRO A 308 14.40 -26.96 10.66
C PRO A 308 15.91 -27.15 10.76
N GLN A 309 16.49 -26.80 11.90
CA GLN A 309 17.86 -27.18 12.21
C GLN A 309 17.86 -28.67 12.55
N HIS A 310 18.52 -29.47 11.71
CA HIS A 310 18.68 -30.92 11.89
C HIS A 310 19.72 -31.26 12.97
#